data_AF-A0A2S7SQ79-F1
#
_entry.id   AF-A0A2S7SQ79-F1
#
_cell.length_a   1.000
_cell.length_b   1.000
_cell.length_c   1.000
_cell.angle_alpha   90.00
_cell.angle_beta   90.00
_cell.angle_gamma   90.00
#
_symmetry.space_group_name_H-M   'P 1'
#
loop_
_entity.id
_entity.type
_entity.pdbx_description
1 polymer ?
#
loop_
_entity_poly.entity_id
_entity_poly.type
_entity_poly.pdbx_seq_one_letter_code
_entity_poly.pdbx_strand_id
1 'polypeptide(L)'
;MKTEDDFKRLKESLESEHNREFTDEEVEKALDDLKVYARILYSFAEKELRLENLLKANPDGFHFDGKNGKCQICEEDAFGENSWYDQYGLKCAVCQNAINNNVVPAEIANSRDSWYSTNELENFFNISRSELNRHVKSSFLKERNITSTKKKVHLRLFLLEDNKSALPPKELVSGKIVPMDRKGEQYFTYAMWYEHIDDEGLERLKEYGIFNYLPDAFAKPLINGGHFCYKVSNPLFVPKK
;
A
#
# COMPACT_ATOMS: atom_id res chain seq x y z
N MET A 1 -6.60 39.08 1.33
CA MET A 1 -7.32 40.10 0.55
C MET A 1 -8.15 39.33 -0.46
N LYS A 2 -9.49 39.36 -0.39
CA LYS A 2 -10.36 38.86 -1.47
C LYS A 2 -10.31 39.93 -2.55
N THR A 3 -9.90 39.63 -3.78
CA THR A 3 -10.10 40.60 -4.86
C THR A 3 -11.48 40.34 -5.47
N GLU A 4 -12.20 41.39 -5.83
CA GLU A 4 -13.49 41.32 -6.52
C GLU A 4 -13.38 40.53 -7.84
N ASP A 5 -12.17 40.53 -8.42
CA ASP A 5 -11.79 39.74 -9.59
C ASP A 5 -11.80 38.21 -9.34
N ASP A 6 -11.28 37.75 -8.19
CA ASP A 6 -11.25 36.31 -7.86
C ASP A 6 -12.66 35.72 -7.72
N PHE A 7 -13.60 36.49 -7.14
CA PHE A 7 -14.99 36.08 -6.98
C PHE A 7 -15.68 35.90 -8.33
N LYS A 8 -15.55 36.90 -9.20
CA LYS A 8 -16.16 36.87 -10.52
C LYS A 8 -15.61 35.72 -11.35
N ARG A 9 -14.28 35.53 -11.34
CA ARG A 9 -13.61 34.46 -12.10
C ARG A 9 -14.05 33.07 -11.62
N LEU A 10 -14.15 32.84 -10.31
CA LEU A 10 -14.61 31.55 -9.81
C LEU A 10 -16.06 31.28 -10.19
N LYS A 11 -16.94 32.29 -10.08
CA LYS A 11 -18.35 32.16 -10.45
C LYS A 11 -18.51 31.77 -11.91
N GLU A 12 -17.83 32.47 -12.82
CA GLU A 12 -17.84 32.16 -14.26
C GLU A 12 -17.35 30.73 -14.55
N SER A 13 -16.29 30.26 -13.87
CA SER A 13 -15.81 28.88 -14.02
C SER A 13 -16.82 27.84 -13.53
N LEU A 14 -17.41 28.03 -12.34
CA LEU A 14 -18.38 27.10 -11.77
C LEU A 14 -19.64 27.00 -12.63
N GLU A 15 -20.14 28.13 -13.12
CA GLU A 15 -21.34 28.16 -13.97
C GLU A 15 -21.07 27.50 -15.32
N SER A 16 -19.89 27.70 -15.90
CA SER A 16 -19.47 27.05 -17.15
C SER A 16 -19.29 25.53 -17.01
N GLU A 17 -18.75 25.04 -15.89
CA GLU A 17 -18.48 23.61 -15.68
C GLU A 17 -19.75 22.81 -15.34
N HIS A 18 -20.66 23.42 -14.58
CA HIS A 18 -21.87 22.74 -14.11
C HIS A 18 -23.13 23.09 -14.89
N ASN A 19 -23.04 24.02 -15.84
CA ASN A 19 -24.15 24.46 -16.70
C ASN A 19 -25.39 24.87 -15.88
N ARG A 20 -25.18 25.61 -14.79
CA ARG A 20 -26.21 26.22 -13.92
C ARG A 20 -25.70 27.51 -13.31
N GLU A 21 -26.59 28.39 -12.88
CA GLU A 21 -26.22 29.56 -12.08
C GLU A 21 -25.82 29.16 -10.66
N PHE A 22 -24.89 29.89 -10.07
CA PHE A 22 -24.49 29.74 -8.66
C PHE A 22 -24.87 30.99 -7.87
N THR A 23 -25.39 30.80 -6.66
CA THR A 23 -25.66 31.95 -5.76
C THR A 23 -24.35 32.54 -5.26
N ASP A 24 -24.38 33.80 -4.84
CA ASP A 24 -23.19 34.45 -4.31
C ASP A 24 -22.68 33.73 -3.04
N GLU A 25 -23.59 33.23 -2.20
CA GLU A 25 -23.26 32.42 -1.02
C GLU A 25 -22.55 31.10 -1.38
N GLU A 26 -22.97 30.41 -2.45
CA GLU A 26 -22.29 29.20 -2.93
C GLU A 26 -20.86 29.51 -3.41
N VAL A 27 -20.69 30.62 -4.12
CA VAL A 27 -19.39 31.07 -4.64
C VAL A 27 -18.47 31.50 -3.49
N GLU A 28 -18.99 32.22 -2.50
CA GLU A 28 -18.22 32.60 -1.31
C GLU A 28 -17.71 31.38 -0.55
N LYS A 29 -18.58 30.37 -0.36
CA LYS A 29 -18.20 29.12 0.28
C LYS A 29 -17.11 28.39 -0.53
N ALA A 30 -17.29 28.26 -1.83
CA ALA A 30 -16.30 27.63 -2.71
C ALA A 30 -14.94 28.34 -2.67
N LEU A 31 -14.93 29.68 -2.64
CA LEU A 31 -13.71 30.48 -2.47
C LEU A 31 -13.02 30.21 -1.14
N ASP A 32 -13.78 30.09 -0.06
CA ASP A 32 -13.20 29.85 1.26
C ASP A 32 -12.67 28.41 1.38
N ASP A 33 -13.37 27.43 0.80
CA ASP A 33 -12.89 26.04 0.66
C ASP A 33 -11.59 25.98 -0.16
N LEU A 34 -11.51 26.72 -1.27
CA LEU A 34 -10.30 26.79 -2.10
C LEU A 34 -9.11 27.37 -1.33
N LYS A 35 -9.33 28.39 -0.49
CA LYS A 35 -8.27 28.95 0.37
C LYS A 35 -7.81 27.96 1.41
N VAL A 36 -8.72 27.20 2.02
CA VAL A 36 -8.38 26.15 2.97
C VAL A 36 -7.53 25.09 2.26
N TYR A 37 -7.95 24.64 1.08
CA TYR A 37 -7.22 23.67 0.28
C TYR A 37 -5.82 24.17 -0.10
N ALA A 38 -5.71 25.41 -0.59
CA ALA A 38 -4.43 26.03 -0.93
C ALA A 38 -3.48 26.12 0.27
N ARG A 39 -3.99 26.44 1.47
CA ARG A 39 -3.18 26.45 2.71
C ARG A 39 -2.67 25.06 3.07
N ILE A 40 -3.49 24.03 2.91
CA ILE A 40 -3.10 22.63 3.16
C ILE A 40 -1.97 22.25 2.19
N LEU A 41 -2.17 22.48 0.89
CA LEU A 41 -1.15 22.18 -0.14
C LEU A 41 0.16 22.94 0.12
N TYR A 42 0.09 24.23 0.42
CA TYR A 42 1.26 25.04 0.78
C TYR A 42 2.01 24.44 1.97
N SER A 43 1.30 24.00 3.01
CA SER A 43 1.92 23.39 4.19
C SER A 43 2.61 22.06 3.91
N PHE A 44 2.17 21.31 2.88
CA PHE A 44 2.86 20.10 2.42
C PHE A 44 4.10 20.46 1.62
N ALA A 45 3.97 21.37 0.65
CA ALA A 45 5.09 21.83 -0.17
C ALA A 45 6.22 22.43 0.67
N GLU A 46 5.89 23.23 1.70
CA GLU A 46 6.87 23.79 2.63
C GLU A 46 7.63 22.70 3.39
N LYS A 47 6.95 21.64 3.83
CA LYS A 47 7.59 20.49 4.52
C LYS A 47 8.50 19.70 3.57
N GLU A 48 8.03 19.41 2.36
CA GLU A 48 8.82 18.71 1.35
C GLU A 48 10.08 19.50 0.98
N LEU A 49 9.93 20.78 0.66
CA LEU A 49 11.05 21.66 0.35
C LEU A 49 12.05 21.75 1.50
N ARG A 50 11.57 21.78 2.76
CA ARG A 50 12.42 21.73 3.93
C ARG A 50 13.23 20.44 4.00
N LEU A 51 12.59 19.29 3.79
CA LEU A 51 13.28 17.98 3.80
C LEU A 51 14.30 17.88 2.67
N GLU A 52 13.96 18.36 1.47
CA GLU A 52 14.90 18.43 0.35
C GLU A 52 16.12 19.29 0.66
N ASN A 53 15.92 20.46 1.26
CA ASN A 53 17.03 21.33 1.65
C ASN A 53 17.91 20.69 2.73
N LEU A 54 17.31 19.97 3.69
CA LEU A 54 18.05 19.22 4.71
C LEU A 54 18.84 18.06 4.08
N LEU A 55 18.28 17.34 3.10
CA LEU A 55 18.98 16.30 2.35
C LEU A 55 20.13 16.87 1.51
N LYS A 56 19.94 18.01 0.85
CA LYS A 56 21.01 18.70 0.12
C LYS A 56 22.17 19.09 1.05
N ALA A 57 21.85 19.51 2.26
CA ALA A 57 22.86 19.85 3.28
C ALA A 57 23.49 18.62 3.95
N ASN A 58 22.75 17.51 4.05
CA ASN A 58 23.15 16.27 4.71
C ASN A 58 22.86 15.07 3.78
N PRO A 59 23.70 14.84 2.75
CA PRO A 59 23.41 13.85 1.71
C PRO A 59 23.32 12.41 2.25
N ASP A 60 24.02 12.11 3.35
CA ASP A 60 23.97 10.79 4.01
C ASP A 60 22.71 10.58 4.87
N GLY A 61 21.93 11.64 5.09
CA GLY A 61 20.72 11.65 5.88
C GLY A 61 20.83 12.38 7.22
N PHE A 62 19.71 12.46 7.93
CA PHE A 62 19.57 13.18 9.21
C PHE A 62 18.47 12.60 10.09
N HIS A 63 18.50 12.92 11.38
CA HIS A 63 17.40 12.60 12.31
C HIS A 63 16.17 13.46 12.01
N PHE A 64 15.01 12.84 11.84
CA PHE A 64 13.77 13.51 11.52
C PHE A 64 13.19 14.23 12.76
N ASP A 65 13.04 15.55 12.66
CA ASP A 65 12.62 16.42 13.77
C ASP A 65 11.10 16.63 13.85
N GLY A 66 10.32 15.97 12.98
CA GLY A 66 8.86 15.97 13.02
C GLY A 66 8.29 15.12 14.15
N LYS A 67 7.05 15.40 14.56
CA LYS A 67 6.42 14.76 15.73
C LYS A 67 5.70 13.43 15.47
N ASN A 68 5.38 13.13 14.22
CA ASN A 68 4.52 11.99 13.84
C ASN A 68 5.06 11.25 12.61
N GLY A 69 6.38 11.03 12.56
CA GLY A 69 7.00 10.30 11.46
C GLY A 69 6.70 8.79 11.53
N LYS A 70 6.48 8.16 10.37
CA LYS A 70 6.27 6.70 10.25
C LYS A 70 7.40 6.09 9.42
N CYS A 71 8.01 5.03 9.93
CA CYS A 71 9.01 4.26 9.21
C CYS A 71 8.40 3.68 7.93
N GLN A 72 9.02 3.91 6.77
CA GLN A 72 8.51 3.42 5.49
C GLN A 72 8.68 1.90 5.30
N ILE A 73 9.41 1.23 6.20
CA ILE A 73 9.63 -0.23 6.15
C ILE A 73 8.67 -0.96 7.09
N CYS A 74 8.58 -0.55 8.36
CA CYS A 74 7.83 -1.28 9.38
C CYS A 74 6.59 -0.54 9.89
N GLU A 75 6.36 0.69 9.44
CA GLU A 75 5.21 1.54 9.84
C GLU A 75 5.16 1.89 11.34
N GLU A 76 6.18 1.53 12.12
CA GLU A 76 6.34 2.03 13.50
C GLU A 76 6.71 3.52 13.51
N ASP A 77 6.47 4.17 14.65
CA ASP A 77 6.81 5.57 14.85
C ASP A 77 8.33 5.79 14.74
N ALA A 78 8.71 6.83 13.99
CA ALA A 78 10.08 7.23 13.73
C ALA A 78 10.19 8.75 13.84
N PHE A 79 10.70 9.25 14.97
CA PHE A 79 10.98 10.67 15.19
C PHE A 79 12.15 10.87 16.15
N GLY A 80 12.76 12.05 16.10
CA GLY A 80 13.92 12.43 16.92
C GLY A 80 15.10 11.48 16.70
N GLU A 81 15.82 11.17 17.77
CA GLU A 81 17.00 10.29 17.74
C GLU A 81 16.70 8.86 17.26
N ASN A 82 15.44 8.43 17.34
CA ASN A 82 15.01 7.08 16.91
C ASN A 82 14.67 7.00 15.42
N SER A 83 15.05 8.00 14.62
CA SER A 83 14.71 8.09 13.20
C SER A 83 15.92 8.37 12.32
N TRP A 84 15.83 7.99 11.05
CA TRP A 84 16.79 8.35 10.02
C TRP A 84 16.06 8.67 8.73
N TYR A 85 16.27 9.86 8.19
CA TYR A 85 15.72 10.30 6.91
C TYR A 85 16.87 10.47 5.92
N ASP A 86 16.79 9.79 4.78
CA ASP A 86 17.75 9.88 3.68
C ASP A 86 17.00 9.87 2.32
N GLN A 87 17.72 9.71 1.21
CA GLN A 87 17.13 9.65 -0.14
C GLN A 87 16.07 8.54 -0.35
N TYR A 88 16.08 7.50 0.49
CA TYR A 88 15.11 6.41 0.46
C TYR A 88 13.91 6.65 1.41
N GLY A 89 13.86 7.79 2.10
CA GLY A 89 12.76 8.20 2.96
C GLY A 89 13.00 7.96 4.46
N LEU A 90 11.93 8.04 5.25
CA LEU A 90 12.01 7.95 6.72
C LEU A 90 12.09 6.50 7.22
N LYS A 91 13.02 6.22 8.12
CA LYS A 91 13.22 4.92 8.77
C LYS A 91 13.28 5.08 10.28
N CYS A 92 12.83 4.07 11.03
CA CYS A 92 13.17 3.97 12.45
C CYS A 92 14.61 3.47 12.61
N ALA A 93 15.23 3.72 13.76
CA ALA A 93 16.61 3.32 14.04
C ALA A 93 16.85 1.80 13.87
N VAL A 94 15.84 0.97 14.16
CA VAL A 94 15.93 -0.50 14.00
C VAL A 94 16.04 -0.88 12.51
N CYS A 95 15.19 -0.32 11.66
CA CYS A 95 15.24 -0.56 10.22
C CYS A 95 16.49 0.05 9.57
N GLN A 96 16.90 1.25 10.01
CA GLN A 96 18.16 1.85 9.55
C GLN A 96 19.36 0.95 9.89
N ASN A 97 19.41 0.41 11.10
CA ASN A 97 20.47 -0.51 11.49
C ASN A 97 20.46 -1.80 10.66
N ALA A 98 19.28 -2.31 10.26
CA ALA A 98 19.18 -3.48 9.39
C ALA A 98 19.77 -3.22 8.00
N ILE A 99 19.58 -2.01 7.45
CA ILE A 99 20.20 -1.55 6.21
C ILE A 99 21.72 -1.45 6.38
N ASN A 100 22.19 -0.77 7.43
CA ASN A 100 23.62 -0.60 7.69
C ASN A 100 24.36 -1.96 7.84
N ASN A 101 23.67 -3.00 8.31
CA ASN A 101 24.21 -4.34 8.45
C ASN A 101 23.92 -5.26 7.24
N ASN A 102 23.45 -4.72 6.11
CA ASN A 102 23.13 -5.45 4.88
C ASN A 102 22.13 -6.60 5.06
N VAL A 103 21.25 -6.52 6.07
CA VAL A 103 20.16 -7.49 6.25
C VAL A 103 19.14 -7.32 5.13
N VAL A 104 18.85 -6.08 4.78
CA VAL A 104 17.96 -5.65 3.69
C VAL A 104 18.57 -4.45 2.94
N PRO A 105 18.27 -4.29 1.64
CA PRO A 105 18.69 -3.12 0.87
C PRO A 105 17.94 -1.85 1.32
N ALA A 106 18.49 -0.67 1.07
CA ALA A 106 17.87 0.61 1.48
C ALA A 106 16.63 0.95 0.64
N GLU A 107 16.64 0.52 -0.62
CA GLU A 107 15.61 0.70 -1.64
C GLU A 107 14.24 0.17 -1.19
N ILE A 108 14.19 -0.79 -0.27
CA ILE A 108 12.91 -1.34 0.19
C ILE A 108 12.05 -0.31 0.94
N ALA A 109 12.67 0.77 1.43
CA ALA A 109 11.99 1.86 2.11
C ALA A 109 11.16 2.73 1.14
N ASN A 110 11.60 2.93 -0.10
CA ASN A 110 10.84 3.68 -1.10
C ASN A 110 10.11 2.77 -2.11
N SER A 111 10.38 1.47 -2.09
CA SER A 111 9.83 0.48 -3.01
C SER A 111 9.02 -0.57 -2.24
N ARG A 112 7.90 -0.17 -1.63
CA ARG A 112 7.08 -1.07 -0.78
C ARG A 112 6.58 -2.31 -1.51
N ASP A 113 6.42 -2.22 -2.83
CA ASP A 113 5.95 -3.32 -3.68
C ASP A 113 7.03 -4.35 -4.01
N SER A 114 8.30 -4.05 -3.71
CA SER A 114 9.43 -4.96 -3.92
C SER A 114 9.51 -6.13 -2.92
N TRP A 115 8.61 -6.19 -1.93
CA TRP A 115 8.65 -7.21 -0.87
C TRP A 115 7.30 -7.43 -0.18
N TYR A 116 7.11 -8.63 0.36
CA TYR A 116 5.94 -8.99 1.17
C TYR A 116 6.28 -9.09 2.65
N SER A 117 5.41 -8.59 3.50
CA SER A 117 5.38 -8.88 4.93
C SER A 117 4.68 -10.22 5.20
N THR A 118 4.80 -10.72 6.42
CA THR A 118 4.05 -11.92 6.86
C THR A 118 2.53 -11.71 6.71
N ASN A 119 2.02 -10.54 7.11
CA ASN A 119 0.59 -10.23 7.03
C ASN A 119 0.09 -10.15 5.58
N GLU A 120 0.91 -9.63 4.67
CA GLU A 120 0.53 -9.59 3.25
C GLU A 120 0.51 -10.99 2.63
N LEU A 121 1.44 -11.88 2.99
CA LEU A 121 1.37 -13.27 2.52
C LEU A 121 0.12 -13.99 3.05
N GLU A 122 -0.25 -13.73 4.30
CA GLU A 122 -1.49 -14.25 4.90
C GLU A 122 -2.73 -13.68 4.18
N ASN A 123 -2.78 -12.36 3.95
CA ASN A 123 -3.91 -11.71 3.31
C ASN A 123 -4.05 -12.08 1.82
N PHE A 124 -2.96 -12.09 1.05
CA PHE A 124 -3.01 -12.32 -0.39
C PHE A 124 -3.08 -13.78 -0.77
N PHE A 125 -2.42 -14.66 0.00
CA PHE A 125 -2.28 -16.07 -0.36
C PHE A 125 -2.93 -17.02 0.65
N ASN A 126 -3.60 -16.49 1.68
CA ASN A 126 -4.26 -17.29 2.72
C ASN A 126 -3.32 -18.32 3.36
N ILE A 127 -2.03 -17.98 3.45
CA ILE A 127 -1.00 -18.86 4.01
C ILE A 127 -0.93 -18.61 5.50
N SER A 128 -1.26 -19.63 6.30
CA SER A 128 -1.15 -19.52 7.74
C SER A 128 0.31 -19.36 8.18
N ARG A 129 0.53 -18.79 9.36
CA ARG A 129 1.89 -18.67 9.93
C ARG A 129 2.62 -20.02 10.06
N SER A 130 1.87 -21.10 10.29
CA SER A 130 2.42 -22.47 10.38
C SER A 130 2.94 -22.95 9.02
N GLU A 131 2.17 -22.72 7.95
CA GLU A 131 2.56 -23.05 6.57
C GLU A 131 3.72 -22.18 6.11
N LEU A 132 3.67 -20.87 6.38
CA LEU A 132 4.77 -19.96 6.08
C LEU A 132 6.08 -20.45 6.71
N ASN A 133 6.05 -20.87 7.97
CA ASN A 133 7.21 -21.44 8.64
C ASN A 133 7.68 -22.76 8.01
N ARG A 134 6.76 -23.58 7.50
CA ARG A 134 7.10 -24.81 6.76
C ARG A 134 7.81 -24.47 5.45
N HIS A 135 7.30 -23.50 4.70
CA HIS A 135 7.89 -23.02 3.44
C HIS A 135 9.27 -22.41 3.62
N VAL A 136 9.49 -21.68 4.72
CA VAL A 136 10.81 -21.18 5.07
C VAL A 136 11.76 -22.32 5.44
N LYS A 137 11.31 -23.28 6.26
CA LYS A 137 12.13 -24.46 6.62
C LYS A 137 12.50 -25.32 5.40
N SER A 138 11.61 -25.43 4.41
CA SER A 138 11.89 -26.14 3.16
C SER A 138 12.70 -25.32 2.15
N SER A 139 13.13 -24.10 2.51
CA SER A 139 13.81 -23.15 1.63
C SER A 139 13.03 -22.76 0.36
N PHE A 140 11.70 -22.98 0.37
CA PHE A 140 10.83 -22.55 -0.72
C PHE A 140 10.62 -21.03 -0.69
N LEU A 141 10.50 -20.46 0.51
CA LEU A 141 10.50 -19.02 0.74
C LEU A 141 11.75 -18.60 1.51
N LYS A 142 12.43 -17.57 1.01
CA LYS A 142 13.60 -16.96 1.64
C LYS A 142 13.19 -15.70 2.39
N GLU A 143 13.32 -15.76 3.71
CA GLU A 143 12.98 -14.64 4.60
C GLU A 143 14.18 -13.73 4.89
N ARG A 144 13.89 -12.48 5.23
CA ARG A 144 14.79 -11.53 5.89
C ARG A 144 14.15 -11.10 7.20
N ASN A 145 14.88 -11.24 8.30
CA ASN A 145 14.43 -10.85 9.62
C ASN A 145 15.16 -9.60 10.09
N ILE A 146 14.43 -8.50 10.21
CA ILE A 146 14.90 -7.32 10.93
C ILE A 146 14.69 -7.57 12.42
N THR A 147 15.78 -7.53 13.18
CA THR A 147 15.75 -7.76 14.63
C THR A 147 15.97 -6.47 15.40
N SER A 148 15.20 -6.30 16.47
CA SER A 148 15.38 -5.21 17.43
C SER A 148 16.65 -5.41 18.28
N THR A 149 17.07 -4.36 18.98
CA THR A 149 18.19 -4.40 19.94
C THR A 149 18.04 -5.48 21.02
N LYS A 150 16.81 -5.88 21.35
CA LYS A 150 16.51 -6.96 22.30
C LYS A 150 16.49 -8.37 21.67
N LYS A 151 17.02 -8.53 20.45
CA LYS A 151 17.02 -9.78 19.66
C LYS A 151 15.63 -10.36 19.36
N LYS A 152 14.56 -9.58 19.52
CA LYS A 152 13.22 -9.94 19.06
C LYS A 152 13.07 -9.55 17.60
N VAL A 153 12.40 -10.40 16.81
CA VAL A 153 12.02 -10.06 15.42
C VAL A 153 11.11 -8.84 15.46
N HIS A 154 11.57 -7.76 14.82
CA HIS A 154 10.84 -6.50 14.66
C HIS A 154 10.00 -6.54 13.39
N LEU A 155 10.58 -7.03 12.28
CA LEU A 155 9.86 -7.25 11.04
C LEU A 155 10.41 -8.47 10.32
N ARG A 156 9.51 -9.32 9.81
CA ARG A 156 9.82 -10.43 8.92
C ARG A 156 9.27 -10.12 7.53
N LEU A 157 10.16 -10.12 6.54
CA LEU A 157 9.82 -9.79 5.16
C LEU A 157 10.44 -10.75 4.16
N PHE A 158 9.90 -10.74 2.94
CA PHE A 158 10.25 -11.60 1.82
C PHE A 158 10.49 -10.72 0.60
N LEU A 159 11.75 -10.48 0.25
CA LEU A 159 12.11 -9.69 -0.91
C LEU A 159 11.71 -10.45 -2.18
N LEU A 160 11.09 -9.78 -3.14
CA LEU A 160 10.75 -10.36 -4.44
C LEU A 160 12.01 -10.86 -5.16
N GLU A 161 13.12 -10.12 -5.06
CA GLU A 161 14.39 -10.52 -5.67
C GLU A 161 14.89 -11.88 -5.16
N ASP A 162 14.73 -12.14 -3.86
CA ASP A 162 15.10 -13.39 -3.21
C ASP A 162 14.12 -14.54 -3.51
N ASN A 163 12.92 -14.22 -4.02
CA ASN A 163 11.78 -15.14 -4.13
C ASN A 163 11.12 -15.10 -5.53
N LYS A 164 11.84 -14.75 -6.60
CA LYS A 164 11.28 -14.50 -7.96
C LYS A 164 10.45 -15.67 -8.51
N SER A 165 10.88 -16.90 -8.26
CA SER A 165 10.16 -18.10 -8.71
C SER A 165 9.02 -18.52 -7.79
N ALA A 166 8.97 -17.98 -6.57
CA ALA A 166 7.99 -18.34 -5.56
C ALA A 166 6.85 -17.33 -5.53
N LEU A 167 7.14 -16.03 -5.46
CA LEU A 167 6.16 -14.97 -5.21
C LEU A 167 5.94 -14.09 -6.46
N PRO A 168 4.68 -13.79 -6.82
CA PRO A 168 4.37 -12.88 -7.92
C PRO A 168 4.65 -11.42 -7.52
N PRO A 169 4.87 -10.52 -8.49
CA PRO A 169 4.77 -9.08 -8.30
C PRO A 169 3.42 -8.70 -7.68
N LYS A 170 3.39 -7.67 -6.83
CA LYS A 170 2.18 -7.28 -6.08
C LYS A 170 1.06 -6.80 -6.98
N GLU A 171 1.40 -6.25 -8.15
CA GLU A 171 0.45 -5.75 -9.14
C GLU A 171 -0.44 -6.87 -9.69
N LEU A 172 0.04 -8.13 -9.70
CA LEU A 172 -0.77 -9.30 -10.10
C LEU A 172 -1.74 -9.75 -9.02
N VAL A 173 -1.51 -9.34 -7.77
CA VAL A 173 -2.28 -9.77 -6.59
C VAL A 173 -2.85 -8.59 -5.79
N SER A 174 -2.87 -7.40 -6.38
CA SER A 174 -3.44 -6.21 -5.76
C SER A 174 -4.96 -6.28 -5.80
N GLY A 175 -5.60 -5.92 -4.68
CA GLY A 175 -7.04 -5.73 -4.68
C GLY A 175 -7.44 -4.45 -5.42
N LYS A 176 -8.71 -4.35 -5.80
CA LYS A 176 -9.25 -3.16 -6.46
C LYS A 176 -10.55 -2.72 -5.80
N ILE A 177 -10.82 -1.42 -5.88
CA ILE A 177 -12.09 -0.85 -5.45
C ILE A 177 -13.12 -1.18 -6.52
N VAL A 178 -14.21 -1.83 -6.13
CA VAL A 178 -15.32 -2.21 -7.03
C VAL A 178 -16.62 -1.57 -6.57
N PRO A 179 -17.51 -1.16 -7.50
CA PRO A 179 -18.84 -0.70 -7.16
C PRO A 179 -19.70 -1.86 -6.63
N MET A 180 -20.57 -1.56 -5.67
CA MET A 180 -21.53 -2.48 -5.07
C MET A 180 -22.87 -1.79 -4.93
N ASP A 181 -23.91 -2.30 -5.57
CA ASP A 181 -25.27 -1.79 -5.41
C ASP A 181 -25.90 -2.35 -4.13
N ARG A 182 -26.42 -1.46 -3.29
CA ARG A 182 -27.19 -1.85 -2.09
C ARG A 182 -28.46 -1.01 -2.01
N LYS A 183 -29.61 -1.66 -2.25
CA LYS A 183 -30.95 -1.02 -2.19
C LYS A 183 -31.12 0.18 -3.13
N GLY A 184 -30.47 0.17 -4.29
CA GLY A 184 -30.56 1.25 -5.28
C GLY A 184 -29.58 2.41 -5.05
N GLU A 185 -28.72 2.31 -4.04
CA GLU A 185 -27.60 3.23 -3.82
C GLU A 185 -26.27 2.53 -4.17
N GLN A 186 -25.36 3.28 -4.80
CA GLN A 186 -24.03 2.79 -5.18
C GLN A 186 -23.05 2.98 -4.03
N TYR A 187 -22.46 1.88 -3.57
CA TYR A 187 -21.36 1.84 -2.60
C TYR A 187 -20.08 1.37 -3.30
N PHE A 188 -18.95 1.52 -2.63
CA PHE A 188 -17.67 0.97 -3.08
C PHE A 188 -17.13 0.03 -2.01
N THR A 189 -16.60 -1.12 -2.43
CA THR A 189 -15.92 -2.08 -1.55
C THR A 189 -14.56 -2.45 -2.13
N TYR A 190 -13.68 -2.95 -1.28
CA TYR A 190 -12.39 -3.49 -1.70
C TYR A 190 -12.55 -4.98 -2.00
N ALA A 191 -12.25 -5.38 -3.24
CA ALA A 191 -12.25 -6.76 -3.70
C ALA A 191 -10.81 -7.27 -3.84
N MET A 192 -10.52 -8.44 -3.27
CA MET A 192 -9.21 -9.08 -3.38
C MET A 192 -8.97 -9.59 -4.80
N TRP A 193 -7.70 -9.79 -5.17
CA TRP A 193 -7.30 -10.19 -6.53
C TRP A 193 -8.04 -11.43 -7.05
N TYR A 194 -8.22 -12.44 -6.20
CA TYR A 194 -8.87 -13.69 -6.56
C TYR A 194 -10.38 -13.55 -6.84
N GLU A 195 -11.01 -12.42 -6.49
CA GLU A 195 -12.42 -12.15 -6.80
C GLU A 195 -12.63 -11.63 -8.22
N HIS A 196 -11.56 -11.20 -8.89
CA HIS A 196 -11.66 -10.47 -10.14
C HIS A 196 -10.54 -10.73 -11.15
N ILE A 197 -9.67 -11.70 -10.85
CA ILE A 197 -8.65 -12.18 -11.78
C ILE A 197 -9.32 -12.88 -12.97
N ASP A 198 -8.84 -12.58 -14.17
CA ASP A 198 -9.27 -13.24 -15.40
C ASP A 198 -8.41 -14.48 -15.69
N ASP A 199 -8.77 -15.23 -16.73
CA ASP A 199 -8.06 -16.45 -17.10
C ASP A 199 -6.58 -16.17 -17.45
N GLU A 200 -6.30 -15.03 -18.10
CA GLU A 200 -4.93 -14.62 -18.44
C GLU A 200 -4.09 -14.34 -17.19
N GLY A 201 -4.61 -13.54 -16.25
CA GLY A 201 -3.96 -13.29 -14.97
C GLY A 201 -3.74 -14.56 -14.18
N LEU A 202 -4.70 -15.49 -14.22
CA LEU A 202 -4.58 -16.79 -13.57
C LEU A 202 -3.45 -17.63 -14.19
N GLU A 203 -3.33 -17.69 -15.51
CA GLU A 203 -2.22 -18.39 -16.16
C GLU A 203 -0.86 -17.78 -15.79
N ARG A 204 -0.77 -16.44 -15.72
CA ARG A 204 0.45 -15.76 -15.27
C ARG A 204 0.80 -16.10 -13.82
N LEU A 205 -0.18 -16.21 -12.93
CA LEU A 205 0.07 -16.56 -11.53
C LEU A 205 0.56 -18.00 -11.35
N LYS A 206 0.20 -18.93 -12.24
CA LYS A 206 0.68 -20.33 -12.17
C LYS A 206 2.18 -20.47 -12.38
N GLU A 207 2.83 -19.47 -12.99
CA GLU A 207 4.29 -19.44 -13.13
C GLU A 207 5.00 -19.34 -11.78
N TYR A 208 4.31 -18.84 -10.75
CA TYR A 208 4.86 -18.65 -9.41
C TYR A 208 4.54 -19.84 -8.52
N GLY A 209 5.57 -20.39 -7.89
CA GLY A 209 5.46 -21.61 -7.08
C GLY A 209 4.46 -21.48 -5.92
N ILE A 210 4.16 -20.28 -5.44
CA ILE A 210 3.18 -20.06 -4.35
C ILE A 210 1.79 -20.53 -4.76
N PHE A 211 1.48 -20.49 -6.06
CA PHE A 211 0.19 -20.92 -6.59
C PHE A 211 -0.12 -22.39 -6.29
N ASN A 212 0.92 -23.24 -6.24
CA ASN A 212 0.78 -24.67 -5.92
C ASN A 212 0.41 -24.95 -4.46
N TYR A 213 0.49 -23.94 -3.59
CA TYR A 213 0.21 -24.04 -2.15
C TYR A 213 -1.02 -23.24 -1.73
N LEU A 214 -1.69 -22.61 -2.69
CA LEU A 214 -2.95 -21.96 -2.46
C LEU A 214 -3.99 -23.02 -2.07
N PRO A 215 -4.69 -22.91 -0.93
CA PRO A 215 -5.76 -23.84 -0.60
C PRO A 215 -6.74 -24.02 -1.76
N ASP A 216 -7.21 -25.24 -1.97
CA ASP A 216 -8.28 -25.57 -2.93
C ASP A 216 -9.55 -24.71 -2.73
N ALA A 217 -9.66 -24.07 -1.56
CA ALA A 217 -10.72 -23.18 -1.12
C ALA A 217 -10.53 -21.70 -1.50
N PHE A 218 -9.59 -21.32 -2.39
CA PHE A 218 -9.69 -20.05 -3.12
C PHE A 218 -10.97 -20.08 -3.96
N ALA A 219 -12.07 -19.72 -3.31
CA ALA A 219 -13.41 -19.87 -3.83
C ALA A 219 -13.57 -18.97 -5.05
N LYS A 220 -14.17 -19.53 -6.11
CA LYS A 220 -14.73 -18.71 -7.19
C LYS A 220 -15.70 -17.69 -6.58
N PRO A 221 -15.69 -16.42 -7.02
CA PRO A 221 -16.70 -15.46 -6.62
C PRO A 221 -18.09 -15.99 -7.03
N LEU A 222 -18.94 -16.28 -6.04
CA LEU A 222 -20.36 -16.48 -6.29
C LEU A 222 -20.98 -15.09 -6.47
N ILE A 223 -21.19 -14.69 -7.72
CA ILE A 223 -22.02 -13.53 -8.03
C ILE A 223 -23.47 -13.93 -7.71
N ASN A 224 -23.87 -13.72 -6.46
CA ASN A 224 -25.23 -13.29 -6.11
C ASN A 224 -25.32 -12.97 -4.61
N GLY A 225 -25.41 -11.66 -4.30
CA GLY A 225 -25.88 -11.18 -3.00
C GLY A 225 -24.85 -11.28 -1.88
N GLY A 226 -23.79 -10.48 -1.99
CA GLY A 226 -22.96 -9.95 -0.90
C GLY A 226 -22.88 -10.77 0.39
N HIS A 227 -21.87 -11.65 0.47
CA HIS A 227 -20.99 -11.94 1.61
C HIS A 227 -20.17 -13.20 1.27
N PHE A 228 -18.94 -13.27 1.77
CA PHE A 228 -18.06 -14.43 1.62
C PHE A 228 -18.69 -15.68 2.23
N CYS A 229 -19.17 -16.59 1.38
CA CYS A 229 -19.56 -17.94 1.75
C CYS A 229 -18.76 -18.94 0.90
N TYR A 230 -18.00 -19.82 1.54
CA TYR A 230 -17.30 -20.91 0.86
C TYR A 230 -18.32 -21.94 0.36
N LYS A 231 -18.22 -22.32 -0.92
CA LYS A 231 -18.82 -23.56 -1.42
C LYS A 231 -17.70 -24.48 -1.90
N VAL A 232 -17.50 -25.59 -1.19
CA VAL A 232 -16.59 -26.66 -1.60
C VAL A 232 -17.07 -27.25 -2.92
N SER A 233 -16.15 -27.28 -3.90
CA SER A 233 -15.92 -28.27 -4.96
C SER A 233 -15.60 -27.60 -6.30
N ASN A 234 -14.32 -27.69 -6.73
CA ASN A 234 -13.93 -27.36 -8.11
C ASN A 234 -13.81 -28.66 -8.94
N PRO A 235 -14.63 -28.85 -9.98
CA PRO A 235 -14.62 -30.03 -10.84
C PRO A 235 -13.41 -30.15 -11.79
N LEU A 236 -12.42 -29.26 -11.71
CA LEU A 236 -11.20 -29.32 -12.55
C LEU A 236 -10.08 -30.23 -11.98
N PHE A 237 -10.22 -30.74 -10.75
CA PHE A 237 -9.25 -31.66 -10.10
C PHE A 237 -9.88 -32.96 -9.59
N VAL A 238 -10.79 -33.57 -10.36
CA VAL A 238 -11.18 -34.96 -10.09
C VAL A 238 -10.02 -35.87 -10.54
N PRO A 239 -9.50 -36.79 -9.72
CA PRO A 239 -8.55 -37.79 -10.21
C PRO A 239 -9.24 -38.53 -11.35
N LYS A 240 -8.62 -38.57 -12.54
CA LYS A 240 -9.10 -39.44 -13.61
C LYS A 240 -9.11 -40.87 -13.07
N LYS A 241 -10.29 -41.49 -13.07
CA LYS A 241 -10.43 -42.93 -12.87
C LYS A 241 -9.71 -43.69 -13.98
#